data_AF-A0A261GE39-F1
#
_entry.id   AF-A0A261GE39-F1
#
_cell.length_a   1.000
_cell.length_b   1.000
_cell.length_c   1.000
_cell.angle_alpha   90.00
_cell.angle_beta   90.00
_cell.angle_gamma   90.00
#
_symmetry.space_group_name_H-M   'P 1'
#
loop_
_entity.id
_entity.type
_entity.pdbx_description
1 polymer ?
#
loop_
_entity_poly.entity_id
_entity_poly.type
_entity_poly.pdbx_seq_one_letter_code
_entity_poly.pdbx_strand_id
1 'polypeptide(L)' 'MTVDETGGKATKRSKKKAGKKDAQLLIRINSEERDEFIALCEEQDTSAAREIRKFIRKFIQDNKND' A
#
# COMPACT_ATOMS: atom_id res chain seq x y z
N MET A 1 -19.26 -33.95 18.33
CA MET A 1 -18.01 -33.27 18.72
C MET A 1 -17.95 -31.99 17.92
N THR A 2 -18.54 -30.92 18.46
CA THR A 2 -17.87 -29.79 19.16
C THR A 2 -17.34 -28.78 18.14
N VAL A 3 -17.66 -27.48 18.14
CA VAL A 3 -18.62 -26.61 18.85
C VAL A 3 -18.71 -25.34 18.00
N ASP A 4 -19.84 -24.65 18.08
CA ASP A 4 -20.02 -23.25 17.67
C ASP A 4 -19.03 -22.34 18.39
N GLU A 5 -18.38 -21.42 17.68
CA GLU A 5 -17.88 -20.18 18.30
C GLU A 5 -18.21 -18.97 17.42
N THR A 6 -19.34 -18.35 17.78
CA THR A 6 -19.66 -16.96 17.54
C THR A 6 -18.83 -16.03 18.43
N GLY A 7 -18.29 -14.93 17.90
CA GLY A 7 -17.80 -13.80 18.69
C GLY A 7 -16.66 -13.01 18.00
N GLY A 8 -16.61 -11.69 17.94
CA GLY A 8 -17.38 -10.66 18.62
C GLY A 8 -17.26 -9.30 17.92
N LYS A 9 -18.27 -8.49 18.17
CA LYS A 9 -18.49 -7.13 17.68
C LYS A 9 -17.67 -6.14 18.52
N ALA A 10 -16.87 -5.27 17.89
CA ALA A 10 -16.27 -4.12 18.57
C ALA A 10 -16.34 -2.82 17.73
N THR A 11 -17.25 -1.96 18.17
CA THR A 11 -17.16 -0.49 18.24
C THR A 11 -16.82 0.33 16.98
N LYS A 12 -17.90 0.91 16.42
CA LYS A 12 -17.90 2.08 15.54
C LYS A 12 -17.07 3.23 16.14
N ARG A 13 -15.90 3.49 15.59
CA ARG A 13 -15.24 4.79 15.64
C ARG A 13 -15.56 5.51 14.34
N SER A 14 -16.24 6.65 14.45
CA SER A 14 -16.57 7.57 13.37
C SER A 14 -15.31 8.03 12.62
N LYS A 15 -14.90 7.26 11.61
CA LYS A 15 -13.89 7.69 10.65
C LYS A 15 -14.52 8.76 9.76
N LYS A 16 -14.09 10.01 9.94
CA LYS A 16 -14.21 11.09 8.95
C LYS A 16 -14.04 10.46 7.56
N LYS A 17 -14.96 10.74 6.63
CA LYS A 17 -14.87 10.30 5.23
C LYS A 17 -13.55 10.82 4.66
N ALA A 18 -12.48 10.05 4.81
CA ALA A 18 -11.24 10.27 4.11
C ALA A 18 -11.60 10.05 2.65
N GLY A 19 -11.59 11.14 1.87
CA GLY A 19 -11.88 11.11 0.44
C GLY A 19 -11.15 9.92 -0.18
N LYS A 20 -11.89 9.12 -0.95
CA LYS A 20 -11.45 7.89 -1.61
C LYS A 20 -9.99 8.04 -2.04
N LYS A 21 -9.06 7.44 -1.28
CA LYS A 21 -7.62 7.40 -1.64
C LYS A 21 -7.40 6.31 -2.70
N ASP A 22 -8.40 6.09 -3.53
CA ASP A 22 -8.57 4.86 -4.29
C ASP A 22 -8.39 5.15 -5.79
N ALA A 23 -7.60 6.17 -6.13
CA ALA A 23 -7.07 6.29 -7.47
C ALA A 23 -6.02 5.20 -7.64
N GLN A 24 -6.39 4.12 -8.33
CA GLN A 24 -5.48 3.05 -8.70
C GLN A 24 -4.55 3.56 -9.81
N LEU A 25 -3.25 3.41 -9.62
CA LEU A 25 -2.24 3.70 -10.63
C LEU A 25 -1.79 2.37 -11.24
N LEU A 26 -2.14 2.12 -12.51
CA LEU A 26 -1.69 0.94 -13.24
C LEU A 26 -0.43 1.33 -14.05
N ILE A 27 0.69 0.72 -13.71
CA ILE A 27 1.98 0.93 -14.40
C ILE A 27 2.36 -0.38 -15.07
N ARG A 28 2.76 -0.31 -16.35
CA ARG A 28 3.35 -1.43 -17.07
C ARG A 28 4.86 -1.24 -17.06
N ILE A 29 5.57 -2.27 -16.60
CA ILE A 29 7.04 -2.37 -16.58
C ILE A 29 7.42 -3.76 -17.06
N ASN A 30 8.71 -3.99 -17.34
CA ASN A 30 9.17 -5.32 -17.72
C ASN A 30 9.00 -6.30 -16.54
N SER A 31 8.81 -7.58 -16.85
CA SER A 31 8.63 -8.61 -15.82
C SER A 31 9.88 -8.77 -14.95
N GLU A 32 11.06 -8.68 -15.56
CA GLU A 32 12.36 -8.80 -14.87
C GLU A 32 12.53 -7.66 -13.85
N GLU A 33 12.31 -6.41 -14.26
CA GLU A 33 12.39 -5.23 -13.38
C GLU A 33 11.40 -5.30 -12.22
N ARG A 34 10.18 -5.80 -12.49
CA ARG A 34 9.16 -6.01 -11.45
C ARG A 34 9.67 -7.02 -10.41
N ASP A 35 10.20 -8.13 -10.86
CA ASP A 35 10.60 -9.23 -9.98
C ASP A 35 11.80 -8.84 -9.12
N GLU A 36 12.78 -8.13 -9.70
CA GLU A 36 13.88 -7.52 -8.95
C GLU A 36 13.39 -6.51 -7.91
N PHE A 37 12.45 -5.63 -8.29
CA PHE A 37 11.89 -4.64 -7.37
C PHE A 37 11.14 -5.28 -6.21
N ILE A 38 10.36 -6.33 -6.47
CA ILE A 38 9.63 -7.07 -5.43
C ILE A 38 10.61 -7.78 -4.49
N ALA A 39 11.62 -8.46 -5.02
CA ALA A 39 12.63 -9.15 -4.22
C ALA A 39 13.36 -8.19 -3.26
N LEU A 40 13.75 -7.00 -3.76
CA LEU A 40 14.37 -5.96 -2.93
C LEU A 40 13.42 -5.40 -1.86
N CYS A 41 12.13 -5.29 -2.16
CA CYS A 41 11.13 -4.86 -1.18
C CYS A 41 10.99 -5.88 -0.06
N GLU A 42 10.95 -7.18 -0.41
CA GLU A 42 10.86 -8.29 0.54
C GLU A 42 12.09 -8.36 1.45
N GLU A 43 13.29 -8.18 0.91
CA GLU A 43 14.54 -8.12 1.70
C GLU A 43 14.53 -6.96 2.73
N GLN A 44 13.89 -5.84 2.38
CA GLN A 44 13.80 -4.66 3.25
C GLN A 44 12.61 -4.68 4.22
N ASP A 45 11.86 -5.79 4.34
CA ASP A 45 10.62 -5.88 5.13
C ASP A 45 9.57 -4.82 4.72
N THR A 46 9.47 -4.50 3.44
CA THR A 46 8.53 -3.51 2.89
C THR A 46 7.68 -4.07 1.77
N SER A 47 6.54 -3.43 1.50
CA SER A 47 5.73 -3.77 0.33
C SER A 47 6.04 -2.85 -0.85
N ALA A 48 6.05 -3.41 -2.06
CA ALA A 48 6.18 -2.68 -3.31
C ALA A 48 5.25 -1.44 -3.36
N ALA A 49 4.00 -1.60 -2.94
CA ALA A 49 3.03 -0.50 -2.89
C ALA A 49 3.44 0.63 -1.92
N ARG A 50 4.11 0.31 -0.81
CA ARG A 50 4.59 1.30 0.16
C ARG A 50 5.79 2.07 -0.38
N GLU A 51 6.75 1.38 -0.99
CA GLU A 51 7.93 2.01 -1.59
C GLU A 51 7.57 2.90 -2.77
N ILE A 52 6.71 2.44 -3.69
CA ILE A 52 6.24 3.27 -4.81
C ILE A 52 5.54 4.54 -4.31
N ARG A 53 4.70 4.44 -3.26
CA ARG A 53 4.05 5.63 -2.67
C ARG A 53 5.04 6.60 -2.05
N LYS A 54 6.08 6.11 -1.37
CA LYS A 54 7.13 6.96 -0.80
C LYS A 54 7.91 7.64 -1.92
N PHE A 55 8.30 6.87 -2.93
CA PHE A 55 9.04 7.36 -4.09
C PHE A 55 8.28 8.47 -4.80
N ILE A 56 6.99 8.27 -5.11
CA ILE A 56 6.13 9.29 -5.74
C ILE A 56 6.07 10.56 -4.86
N ARG A 57 5.90 10.42 -3.54
CA ARG A 57 5.86 11.60 -2.65
C ARG A 57 7.18 12.36 -2.62
N LYS A 58 8.30 11.63 -2.52
CA LYS A 58 9.64 12.21 -2.53
C LYS A 58 9.89 12.93 -3.86
N PHE A 59 9.59 12.28 -4.97
CA PHE A 59 9.71 12.86 -6.30
C PHE A 59 8.89 14.15 -6.45
N ILE A 60 7.63 14.17 -6.01
CA ILE A 60 6.79 15.38 -6.03
C ILE A 60 7.39 16.49 -5.17
N GLN A 61 7.91 16.16 -3.99
CA GLN A 61 8.53 17.14 -3.09
C GLN A 61 9.78 17.75 -3.70
N ASP A 62 10.63 16.91 -4.29
CA ASP A 62 11.90 17.33 -4.89
C ASP A 62 11.67 18.21 -6.13
N ASN A 63 10.60 17.96 -6.92
CA ASN A 63 10.33 18.68 -8.17
C ASN A 63 9.30 19.83 -8.06
N LYS A 64 8.64 20.02 -6.91
CA LYS A 64 7.67 21.13 -6.73
C LYS A 64 8.30 22.46 -6.35
N ASN A 65 9.57 22.44 -5.97
CA ASN A 65 10.31 23.64 -5.58
C ASN A 65 11.25 24.14 -6.69
N ASP A 66 11.09 23.63 -7.92
CA ASP A 66 11.73 24.13 -9.15
C ASP A 66 10.77 25.08 -9.90
#